data_AF-A0A914Z262-F1
#
_entry.id   AF-A0A914Z262-F1
#
_cell.length_a   1.000
_cell.length_b   1.000
_cell.length_c   1.000
_cell.angle_alpha   90.00
_cell.angle_beta   90.00
_cell.angle_gamma   90.00
#
_symmetry.space_group_name_H-M   'P 1'
#
loop_
_entity.id
_entity.type
_entity.pdbx_description
1 polymer ?
#
loop_
_entity_poly.entity_id
_entity_poly.type
_entity_poly.pdbx_seq_one_letter_code
_entity_poly.pdbx_strand_id
1 'polypeptide(L)'
;MATVETFLKAFQNENGTFNNISMLPNSNILGFQADFTNPTFSIDISFRLLSDPLVPNFMPTFEQRKIEFQSNFDNLFSINSTDIAFEYLSMGREALSNMLGSISYWHGYSNATGSCLSNAETYLYGPLDLISGVPSRPGFPRGFLWDDGFHNLLIRQFNPDLSLQVR
;
A
#
# COMPACT_ATOMS: atom_id res chain seq x y z
N MET A 1 25.67 2.59 -11.69
CA MET A 1 24.43 2.47 -12.49
C MET A 1 24.41 1.08 -13.08
N ALA A 2 23.51 0.21 -12.63
CA ALA A 2 23.26 -1.03 -13.35
C ALA A 2 22.66 -0.65 -14.71
N THR A 3 23.35 -0.99 -15.80
CA THR A 3 22.88 -0.69 -17.15
C THR A 3 21.65 -1.54 -17.48
N VAL A 4 20.75 -0.97 -18.29
CA VAL A 4 19.50 -1.58 -18.79
C VAL A 4 19.71 -2.98 -19.37
N GLU A 5 20.88 -3.26 -19.94
CA GLU A 5 21.29 -4.57 -20.44
C GLU A 5 21.29 -5.67 -19.37
N THR A 6 21.50 -5.32 -18.09
CA THR A 6 21.48 -6.28 -16.98
C THR A 6 20.05 -6.70 -16.63
N PHE A 7 19.05 -5.86 -16.91
CA PHE A 7 17.63 -6.14 -16.66
C PHE A 7 16.96 -6.89 -17.83
N LEU A 8 17.42 -6.68 -19.06
CA LEU A 8 16.83 -7.28 -20.27
C LEU A 8 17.03 -8.81 -20.40
N LYS A 9 18.06 -9.39 -19.77
CA LYS A 9 18.37 -10.82 -19.89
C LYS A 9 17.49 -11.76 -19.06
N ALA A 10 16.55 -11.26 -18.26
CA ALA A 10 15.81 -12.06 -17.27
C ALA A 10 14.42 -12.55 -17.70
N PHE A 11 13.91 -12.23 -18.90
CA PHE A 11 12.47 -12.37 -19.20
C PHE A 11 12.13 -13.09 -20.51
N GLN A 12 12.76 -14.25 -20.76
CA GLN A 12 12.26 -15.21 -21.75
C GLN A 12 11.79 -16.46 -21.01
N ASN A 13 10.48 -16.70 -20.97
CA ASN A 13 9.87 -17.95 -20.52
C ASN A 13 8.97 -18.46 -21.66
N GLU A 14 8.89 -19.78 -21.79
CA GLU A 14 8.30 -20.58 -22.85
C GLU A 14 6.78 -20.36 -23.05
N ASN A 15 6.12 -19.61 -22.16
CA ASN A 15 4.66 -19.44 -22.10
C ASN A 15 4.13 -18.01 -22.33
N GLY A 16 5.00 -17.04 -22.64
CA GLY A 16 4.56 -15.67 -22.92
C GLY A 16 5.70 -14.81 -23.44
N THR A 17 5.40 -13.94 -24.41
CA THR A 17 6.38 -12.98 -24.92
C THR A 17 6.24 -11.67 -24.14
N PHE A 18 7.27 -11.30 -23.36
CA PHE A 18 7.41 -9.94 -22.85
C PHE A 18 7.75 -9.05 -24.04
N ASN A 19 6.72 -8.44 -24.62
CA ASN A 19 6.81 -7.89 -25.97
C ASN A 19 7.55 -6.55 -26.00
N ASN A 20 7.51 -5.73 -24.95
CA ASN A 20 8.14 -4.40 -24.96
C ASN A 20 8.60 -3.94 -23.57
N ILE A 21 9.85 -3.48 -23.48
CA ILE A 21 10.39 -2.70 -22.37
C ILE A 21 10.77 -1.34 -22.92
N SER A 22 10.23 -0.27 -22.35
CA SER A 22 10.53 1.10 -22.76
C SER A 22 10.97 1.95 -21.59
N MET A 23 11.95 2.81 -21.83
CA MET A 23 12.34 3.86 -20.91
C MET A 23 11.83 5.19 -21.42
N LEU A 24 11.19 5.97 -20.56
CA LEU A 24 10.81 7.34 -20.89
C LEU A 24 12.08 8.22 -20.96
N PRO A 25 12.26 9.02 -22.02
CA PRO A 25 13.43 9.89 -22.17
C PRO A 25 13.63 10.80 -20.95
N ASN A 26 14.88 10.95 -20.50
CA ASN A 26 15.26 11.79 -19.36
C ASN A 26 14.57 11.43 -18.03
N SER A 27 14.17 10.16 -17.87
CA SER A 27 13.56 9.67 -16.63
C SER A 27 14.23 8.39 -16.15
N ASN A 28 14.00 8.08 -14.87
CA ASN A 28 14.28 6.78 -14.29
C ASN A 28 13.05 5.84 -14.34
N ILE A 29 12.05 6.16 -15.17
CA ILE A 29 10.82 5.37 -15.28
C ILE A 29 11.00 4.29 -16.34
N LEU A 30 10.70 3.06 -15.95
CA LEU A 30 10.75 1.87 -16.79
C LEU A 30 9.34 1.30 -16.93
N GLY A 31 8.84 1.22 -18.16
CA GLY A 31 7.56 0.60 -18.49
C GLY A 31 7.76 -0.83 -19.00
N PHE A 32 6.93 -1.74 -18.52
CA PHE A 32 6.89 -3.14 -18.96
C PHE A 32 5.49 -3.46 -19.47
N GLN A 33 5.40 -4.08 -20.64
CA GLN A 33 4.16 -4.63 -21.17
C GLN A 33 4.32 -6.10 -21.48
N ALA A 34 3.39 -6.90 -20.97
CA ALA A 34 3.29 -8.34 -21.25
C ALA A 34 1.88 -8.63 -21.76
N ASP A 35 1.79 -9.28 -22.91
CA ASP A 35 0.52 -9.68 -23.51
C ASP A 35 0.36 -11.20 -23.34
N PHE A 36 -0.71 -11.62 -22.66
CA PHE A 36 -0.98 -13.03 -22.40
C PHE A 36 -2.08 -13.54 -23.31
N THR A 37 -1.86 -14.69 -23.94
CA THR A 37 -2.83 -15.35 -24.82
C THR A 37 -3.73 -16.33 -24.08
N ASN A 38 -3.29 -16.81 -22.91
CA ASN A 38 -4.06 -17.71 -22.04
C ASN A 38 -4.97 -16.88 -21.09
N PRO A 39 -6.25 -17.24 -20.92
CA PRO A 39 -7.13 -16.57 -19.95
C PRO A 39 -6.65 -16.68 -18.49
N THR A 40 -5.83 -17.68 -18.15
CA THR A 40 -5.27 -17.83 -16.80
C THR A 40 -3.75 -17.67 -16.83
N PHE A 41 -3.26 -16.69 -16.06
CA PHE A 41 -1.84 -16.44 -15.88
C PHE A 41 -1.58 -15.88 -14.48
N SER A 42 -0.34 -16.00 -14.01
CA SER A 42 0.14 -15.37 -12.77
C SER A 42 1.48 -14.72 -13.04
N ILE A 43 1.72 -13.56 -12.43
CA ILE A 43 2.98 -12.84 -12.51
C ILE A 43 3.40 -12.51 -11.08
N ASP A 44 4.60 -12.92 -10.72
CA ASP A 44 5.20 -12.61 -9.42
C ASP A 44 6.29 -11.56 -9.62
N ILE A 45 6.12 -10.40 -8.99
CA ILE A 45 7.11 -9.31 -8.98
C ILE A 45 7.76 -9.29 -7.60
N SER A 46 9.08 -9.46 -7.54
CA SER A 46 9.82 -9.45 -6.27
C SER A 46 10.87 -8.33 -6.25
N PHE A 47 10.99 -7.70 -5.09
CA PHE A 47 12.01 -6.70 -4.79
C PHE A 47 12.87 -7.22 -3.64
N ARG A 48 14.19 -7.02 -3.74
CA ARG A 48 15.13 -7.37 -2.67
C ARG A 48 16.29 -6.40 -2.65
N LEU A 49 16.88 -6.19 -1.48
CA LEU A 49 18.21 -5.58 -1.42
C LEU A 49 19.23 -6.62 -1.90
N LEU A 50 20.34 -6.16 -2.47
CA LEU A 50 21.40 -7.06 -2.94
C LEU A 50 22.01 -7.90 -1.82
N SER A 51 21.96 -7.38 -0.59
CA SER A 51 22.40 -8.05 0.64
C SER A 51 21.46 -9.16 1.13
N ASP A 52 20.21 -9.16 0.68
CA ASP A 52 19.19 -10.03 1.24
C ASP A 52 19.22 -11.41 0.58
N PRO A 53 18.88 -12.47 1.35
CA PRO A 53 18.70 -13.79 0.78
C PRO A 53 17.64 -13.77 -0.33
N LEU A 54 17.69 -14.76 -1.22
CA LEU A 54 16.63 -14.93 -2.23
C LEU A 54 15.28 -15.04 -1.53
N VAL A 55 14.28 -14.35 -2.09
CA VAL A 55 12.93 -14.30 -1.53
C VAL A 55 12.36 -15.73 -1.50
N PRO A 56 11.82 -16.18 -0.35
CA PRO A 56 11.18 -17.50 -0.26
C PRO A 56 9.99 -17.61 -1.23
N ASN A 57 9.51 -18.84 -1.45
CA ASN A 57 8.33 -19.07 -2.27
C ASN A 57 7.16 -18.21 -1.76
N PHE A 58 6.54 -17.43 -2.65
CA PHE A 58 5.49 -16.46 -2.32
C PHE A 58 4.28 -17.14 -1.67
N MET A 59 3.79 -18.23 -2.27
CA MET A 59 2.51 -18.82 -1.89
C MET A 59 2.49 -19.37 -0.46
N PRO A 60 3.50 -20.15 0.01
CA PRO A 60 3.54 -20.59 1.40
C PRO A 60 3.61 -19.43 2.40
N THR A 61 4.40 -18.39 2.08
CA THR A 61 4.54 -17.21 2.94
C THR A 61 3.22 -16.43 3.02
N PHE A 62 2.53 -16.28 1.88
CA PHE A 62 1.23 -15.61 1.81
C PHE A 62 0.18 -16.33 2.66
N GLU A 63 0.01 -17.65 2.50
CA GLU A 63 -0.96 -18.40 3.30
C GLU A 63 -0.64 -18.37 4.80
N GLN A 64 0.65 -18.43 5.17
CA GLN A 64 1.06 -18.28 6.56
C GLN A 64 0.66 -16.90 7.11
N ARG A 65 0.99 -15.81 6.41
CA ARG A 65 0.67 -14.44 6.86
C ARG A 65 -0.83 -14.17 6.93
N LYS A 66 -1.60 -14.77 6.03
CA LYS A 66 -3.07 -14.71 6.04
C LYS A 66 -3.65 -15.36 7.30
N ILE A 67 -3.15 -16.53 7.69
CA ILE A 67 -3.56 -17.21 8.93
C ILE A 67 -3.17 -16.38 10.16
N GLU A 68 -1.95 -15.85 10.19
CA GLU A 68 -1.47 -14.97 11.27
C GLU A 68 -2.37 -13.73 11.44
N PHE A 69 -2.73 -13.07 10.33
CA PHE A 69 -3.64 -11.92 10.35
C PHE A 69 -5.02 -12.29 10.90
N GLN A 70 -5.62 -13.39 10.42
CA GLN A 70 -6.95 -13.82 10.86
C GLN A 70 -6.96 -14.17 12.35
N SER A 71 -5.95 -14.89 12.83
CA SER A 71 -5.82 -15.21 14.26
C SER A 71 -5.63 -13.96 15.11
N ASN A 72 -4.78 -13.02 14.67
CA ASN A 72 -4.58 -11.77 15.39
C ASN A 72 -5.88 -10.94 15.47
N PHE A 73 -6.63 -10.85 14.36
CA PHE A 73 -7.92 -10.18 14.33
C PHE A 73 -8.91 -10.79 15.33
N ASP A 74 -9.08 -12.12 15.29
CA ASP A 74 -10.04 -12.81 16.16
C ASP A 74 -9.69 -12.62 17.65
N ASN A 75 -8.40 -12.63 17.99
CA ASN A 75 -7.91 -12.38 19.35
C ASN A 75 -8.19 -10.94 19.80
N LEU A 76 -7.85 -9.94 18.99
CA LEU A 76 -7.92 -8.52 19.36
C LEU A 76 -9.34 -7.99 19.51
N PHE A 77 -10.25 -8.48 18.68
CA PHE A 77 -11.65 -8.09 18.74
C PHE A 77 -12.49 -9.02 19.64
N SER A 78 -11.85 -10.04 20.25
CA SER A 78 -12.43 -10.97 21.22
C SER A 78 -13.80 -11.49 20.78
N ILE A 79 -13.92 -11.78 19.48
CA ILE A 79 -15.19 -12.21 18.90
C ILE A 79 -15.31 -13.71 19.20
N ASN A 80 -16.14 -14.03 20.19
CA ASN A 80 -16.48 -15.42 20.45
C ASN A 80 -17.29 -15.92 19.23
N SER A 81 -16.74 -16.88 18.50
CA SER A 81 -17.30 -17.35 17.22
C SER A 81 -18.67 -18.02 17.35
N THR A 82 -19.14 -18.24 18.58
CA THR A 82 -20.49 -18.76 18.88
C THR A 82 -21.57 -17.68 18.83
N ASP A 83 -21.20 -16.39 18.96
CA ASP A 83 -22.15 -15.30 19.19
C ASP A 83 -22.32 -14.41 17.95
N ILE A 84 -21.44 -14.54 16.94
CA ILE A 84 -21.42 -13.72 15.74
C ILE A 84 -21.37 -14.62 14.49
N ALA A 85 -22.25 -14.36 13.53
CA ALA A 85 -22.28 -15.06 12.26
C ALA A 85 -20.98 -14.84 11.45
N PHE A 86 -20.56 -15.86 10.71
CA PHE A 86 -19.31 -15.84 9.94
C PHE A 86 -19.23 -14.65 8.97
N GLU A 87 -20.35 -14.21 8.43
CA GLU A 87 -20.45 -13.09 7.50
C GLU A 87 -20.00 -11.77 8.15
N TYR A 88 -20.35 -11.54 9.42
CA TYR A 88 -19.94 -10.34 10.14
C TYR A 88 -18.45 -10.36 10.50
N LEU A 89 -17.91 -11.55 10.80
CA LEU A 89 -16.46 -11.74 10.98
C LEU A 89 -15.71 -11.43 9.69
N SER A 90 -16.18 -11.96 8.55
CA SER A 90 -15.60 -11.67 7.24
C SER A 90 -15.67 -10.17 6.93
N MET A 91 -16.81 -9.53 7.18
CA MET A 91 -16.99 -8.09 6.98
C MET A 91 -16.02 -7.26 7.84
N GLY A 92 -15.83 -7.61 9.11
CA GLY A 92 -14.90 -6.93 10.00
C GLY A 92 -13.44 -7.03 9.53
N ARG A 93 -13.02 -8.22 9.08
CA ARG A 93 -11.68 -8.44 8.51
C ARG A 93 -11.46 -7.61 7.26
N GLU A 94 -12.44 -7.57 6.35
CA GLU A 94 -12.39 -6.75 5.15
C GLU A 94 -12.37 -5.25 5.47
N ALA A 95 -13.18 -4.80 6.44
CA ALA A 95 -13.21 -3.40 6.86
C ALA A 95 -11.86 -2.94 7.42
N LEU A 96 -11.25 -3.74 8.31
CA LEU A 96 -9.91 -3.45 8.84
C LEU A 96 -8.85 -3.51 7.73
N SER A 97 -8.91 -4.51 6.85
CA SER A 97 -7.95 -4.66 5.74
C SER A 97 -8.00 -3.45 4.80
N ASN A 98 -9.19 -2.96 4.47
CA ASN A 98 -9.36 -1.76 3.66
C ASN A 98 -8.85 -0.50 4.38
N MET A 99 -9.08 -0.39 5.70
CA MET A 99 -8.54 0.72 6.50
C MET A 99 -7.00 0.71 6.48
N LEU A 100 -6.36 -0.41 6.80
CA LEU A 100 -4.91 -0.54 6.78
C LEU A 100 -4.34 -0.32 5.36
N GLY A 101 -5.02 -0.83 4.33
CA GLY A 101 -4.66 -0.64 2.93
C GLY A 101 -4.90 0.78 2.40
N SER A 102 -5.50 1.66 3.19
CA SER A 102 -5.65 3.08 2.88
C SER A 102 -4.46 3.91 3.38
N ILE A 103 -3.68 3.39 4.34
CA ILE A 103 -2.52 4.09 4.90
C ILE A 103 -1.50 4.32 3.80
N SER A 104 -1.14 5.57 3.59
CA SER A 104 -0.23 5.99 2.53
C SER A 104 0.80 6.97 3.07
N TYR A 105 1.86 7.19 2.29
CA TYR A 105 2.89 8.19 2.56
C TYR A 105 2.84 9.27 1.48
N TRP A 106 2.89 10.54 1.89
CA TRP A 106 2.97 11.69 1.01
C TRP A 106 4.19 12.55 1.34
N HIS A 107 4.75 13.14 0.30
CA HIS A 107 5.82 14.12 0.38
C HIS A 107 5.51 15.29 -0.56
N GLY A 108 5.63 16.54 -0.09
CA GLY A 108 5.46 17.70 -0.96
C GLY A 108 5.19 19.02 -0.23
N TYR A 109 4.67 20.00 -0.96
CA TYR A 109 4.31 21.32 -0.44
C TYR A 109 2.79 21.48 -0.44
N SER A 110 2.27 22.18 0.57
CA SER A 110 0.86 22.57 0.65
C SER A 110 0.71 24.06 0.35
N ASN A 111 -0.43 24.45 -0.21
CA ASN A 111 -0.78 25.86 -0.34
C ASN A 111 -1.37 26.35 0.99
N ALA A 112 -0.75 27.37 1.58
CA ALA A 112 -1.19 27.98 2.83
C ALA A 112 -1.49 29.46 2.65
N THR A 113 -2.44 29.97 3.43
CA THR A 113 -2.81 31.39 3.47
C THR A 113 -2.85 31.84 4.92
N GLY A 114 -2.22 32.97 5.24
CA GLY A 114 -2.17 33.50 6.61
C GLY A 114 -3.55 33.88 7.12
N SER A 115 -3.95 33.36 8.29
CA SER A 115 -5.33 33.37 8.81
C SER A 115 -5.84 34.73 9.31
N CYS A 116 -5.07 35.81 9.19
CA CYS A 116 -5.34 37.04 9.95
C CYS A 116 -5.64 38.27 9.08
N LEU A 117 -5.49 38.18 7.75
CA LEU A 117 -5.63 39.32 6.86
C LEU A 117 -6.51 38.95 5.67
N SER A 118 -7.52 39.78 5.39
CA SER A 118 -8.43 39.62 4.25
C SER A 118 -7.74 39.64 2.87
N ASN A 119 -6.44 39.99 2.84
CA ASN A 119 -5.59 40.07 1.65
C ASN A 119 -4.29 39.23 1.79
N ALA A 120 -4.25 38.23 2.66
CA ALA A 120 -3.04 37.41 2.82
C ALA A 120 -2.71 36.65 1.53
N GLU A 121 -1.45 36.75 1.08
CA GLU A 121 -0.96 36.00 -0.08
C GLU A 121 -0.89 34.51 0.22
N THR A 122 -1.25 33.68 -0.76
CA THR A 122 -1.04 32.23 -0.71
C THR A 122 0.43 31.93 -0.99
N TYR A 123 1.04 31.10 -0.15
CA TYR A 123 2.42 30.66 -0.31
C TYR A 123 2.54 29.14 -0.17
N LEU A 124 3.64 28.58 -0.68
CA LEU A 124 3.95 27.17 -0.52
C LEU A 124 4.54 26.92 0.87
N TYR A 125 3.86 26.07 1.64
CA TYR A 125 4.29 25.61 2.95
C TYR A 125 4.84 24.18 2.82
N GLY A 126 6.11 23.99 3.19
CA GLY A 126 6.78 22.69 3.13
C GLY A 126 8.29 22.78 2.87
N PRO A 127 8.93 21.67 2.48
CA PRO A 127 8.32 20.37 2.21
C PRO A 127 7.82 19.68 3.49
N LEU A 128 6.80 18.86 3.36
CA LEU A 128 6.16 18.09 4.43
C LEU A 128 6.16 16.62 4.08
N ASP A 129 6.24 15.80 5.12
CA ASP A 129 6.05 14.36 5.08
C ASP A 129 4.80 14.02 5.90
N LEU A 130 3.96 13.13 5.36
CA LEU A 130 2.74 12.70 6.02
C LEU A 130 2.57 11.18 5.86
N ILE A 131 2.30 10.49 6.96
CA ILE A 131 1.80 9.11 6.96
C ILE A 131 0.41 9.16 7.56
N SER A 132 -0.61 8.78 6.79
CA SER A 132 -2.00 8.98 7.15
C SER A 132 -2.92 7.99 6.42
N GLY A 133 -4.07 7.68 7.02
CA GLY A 133 -5.14 6.96 6.36
C GLY A 133 -5.90 7.87 5.39
N VAL A 134 -6.56 7.30 4.39
CA VAL A 134 -7.43 8.09 3.51
C VAL A 134 -8.90 7.71 3.71
N PRO A 135 -9.83 8.70 3.77
CA PRO A 135 -11.26 8.39 3.89
C PRO A 135 -11.78 7.58 2.68
N SER A 136 -11.19 7.82 1.50
CA SER A 136 -11.56 7.13 0.27
C SER A 136 -10.40 7.12 -0.72
N ARG A 137 -9.92 5.95 -1.12
CA ARG A 137 -8.87 5.82 -2.16
C ARG A 137 -9.25 6.47 -3.50
N PRO A 138 -10.47 6.32 -4.04
CA PRO A 138 -10.84 6.98 -5.30
C PRO A 138 -11.27 8.45 -5.13
N GLY A 139 -11.98 8.79 -4.04
CA GLY A 139 -12.59 10.12 -3.88
C GLY A 139 -11.72 11.13 -3.13
N PHE A 140 -10.92 10.66 -2.18
CA PHE A 140 -10.17 11.48 -1.22
C PHE A 140 -8.80 10.88 -0.90
N PRO A 141 -7.86 10.76 -1.86
CA PRO A 141 -6.57 10.08 -1.66
C PRO A 141 -5.55 10.94 -0.89
N ARG A 142 -5.94 11.53 0.24
CA ARG A 142 -5.10 12.37 1.10
C ARG A 142 -5.58 12.31 2.55
N GLY A 143 -4.70 12.66 3.49
CA GLY A 143 -5.04 12.76 4.90
C GLY A 143 -6.05 13.87 5.19
N PHE A 144 -6.95 13.62 6.13
CA PHE A 144 -7.89 14.58 6.68
C PHE A 144 -7.78 14.56 8.20
N LEU A 145 -7.46 15.72 8.77
CA LEU A 145 -7.09 15.84 10.19
C LEU A 145 -8.15 15.25 11.14
N TRP A 146 -9.43 15.46 10.85
CA TRP A 146 -10.50 15.01 11.75
C TRP A 146 -10.85 13.52 11.52
N ASP A 147 -10.85 13.05 10.26
CA ASP A 147 -11.03 11.63 9.91
C ASP A 147 -9.93 10.76 10.53
N ASP A 148 -8.68 11.24 10.58
CA ASP A 148 -7.54 10.49 11.15
C ASP A 148 -7.72 10.18 12.64
N GLY A 149 -8.48 11.00 13.37
CA GLY A 149 -8.88 10.68 14.73
C GLY A 149 -9.73 9.42 14.80
N PHE A 150 -10.70 9.27 13.89
CA PHE A 150 -11.56 8.09 13.81
C PHE A 150 -10.82 6.87 13.25
N HIS A 151 -9.97 7.05 12.23
CA HIS A 151 -9.11 6.00 11.70
C HIS A 151 -8.24 5.38 12.79
N ASN A 152 -7.61 6.22 13.62
CA ASN A 152 -6.72 5.77 14.68
C ASN A 152 -7.41 4.97 15.78
N LEU A 153 -8.73 5.11 15.99
CA LEU A 153 -9.46 4.24 16.92
C LEU A 153 -9.37 2.77 16.51
N LEU A 154 -9.43 2.48 15.21
CA LEU A 154 -9.29 1.12 14.67
C LEU A 154 -7.82 0.70 14.55
N ILE A 155 -6.96 1.58 14.00
CA ILE A 155 -5.53 1.28 13.80
C ILE A 155 -4.86 0.97 15.14
N ARG A 156 -5.13 1.76 16.19
CA ARG A 156 -4.55 1.55 17.53
C ARG A 156 -4.93 0.20 18.12
N GLN A 157 -6.17 -0.26 17.92
CA GLN A 157 -6.61 -1.57 18.41
C GLN A 157 -5.83 -2.69 17.72
N PHE A 158 -5.53 -2.53 16.43
CA PHE A 158 -4.78 -3.51 15.65
C PHE A 158 -3.27 -3.48 15.89
N ASN A 159 -2.68 -2.29 15.86
CA ASN A 159 -1.25 -2.05 16.00
C ASN A 159 -1.00 -0.65 16.62
N PRO A 160 -0.73 -0.59 17.94
CA PRO A 160 -0.45 0.67 18.62
C PRO A 160 0.77 1.42 18.07
N ASP A 161 1.83 0.71 17.67
CA ASP A 161 3.06 1.33 17.15
C ASP A 161 2.82 1.98 15.78
N LEU A 162 1.97 1.37 14.94
CA LEU A 162 1.54 1.95 13.67
C LEU A 162 0.70 3.22 13.90
N SER A 163 -0.18 3.21 14.89
CA SER A 163 -0.99 4.38 15.25
C SER A 163 -0.13 5.58 15.66
N LEU A 164 1.02 5.37 16.29
CA LEU A 164 1.97 6.45 16.63
C LEU A 164 2.68 7.04 15.41
N GLN A 165 2.77 6.29 14.30
CA GLN A 165 3.38 6.74 13.06
C GLN A 165 2.38 7.47 12.16
N VAL A 166 1.10 7.09 12.20
CA VAL A 166 0.00 7.71 11.46
C VAL A 166 -0.38 9.04 12.14
N ARG A 167 0.14 10.16 11.63
CA ARG A 167 0.03 11.50 12.24
C ARG A 167 0.13 12.63 11.22
#